data_AF-A0A3P9QCR0-F1
#
_entry.id   AF-A0A3P9QCR0-F1
#
_cell.length_a   1.000
_cell.length_b   1.000
_cell.length_c   1.000
_cell.angle_alpha   90.00
_cell.angle_beta   90.00
_cell.angle_gamma   90.00
#
_symmetry.space_group_name_H-M   'P 1'
#
loop_
_entity.id
_entity.type
_entity.pdbx_description
1 polymer ?
#
loop_
_entity_poly.entity_id
_entity_poly.type
_entity_poly.pdbx_seq_one_letter_code
_entity_poly.pdbx_strand_id
1 'polypeptide(L)'
;RSCRSGSRSEWTTVPSSPAKVTWLCCDFSTMSAKLNALTSDSYIEVSQYRDQHFKGNRYEQEKLLKQSNTLYVGNLSFYTTEEQVHELFSKCGDVKRIIIGLDKIKKTACGFCFVEYYTRGDAENAMRFVNGTRLDDRIIRTDWDAGFKEGRQYGRGKSGGQVRDEYRQDYDPARGGYGKLAQQHRSTERPNSF
;
A
#
# COMPACT_ATOMS: atom_id res chain seq x y z
N ARG A 1 -44.78 17.83 67.92
CA ARG A 1 -45.59 19.08 67.83
C ARG A 1 -45.28 19.66 66.45
N SER A 2 -46.15 19.85 65.47
CA SER A 2 -47.60 20.05 65.40
C SER A 2 -48.02 19.76 63.95
N CYS A 3 -49.13 19.05 63.76
CA CYS A 3 -49.84 18.95 62.48
C CYS A 3 -50.41 20.31 62.06
N ARG A 4 -50.61 20.55 60.76
CA ARG A 4 -51.84 21.15 60.22
C ARG A 4 -52.15 20.63 58.81
N SER A 5 -53.42 20.32 58.65
CA SER A 5 -54.15 19.76 57.52
C SER A 5 -54.98 20.83 56.80
N GLY A 6 -55.36 20.57 55.54
CA GLY A 6 -56.45 21.24 54.80
C GLY A 6 -56.25 21.05 53.28
N SER A 7 -56.85 20.05 52.63
CA SER A 7 -58.17 20.01 51.95
C SER A 7 -58.30 20.99 50.76
N ARG A 8 -58.28 20.48 49.50
CA ARG A 8 -59.45 20.22 48.59
C ARG A 8 -59.99 21.52 47.97
N SER A 9 -60.22 21.74 46.67
CA SER A 9 -60.24 21.01 45.40
C SER A 9 -60.47 22.08 44.31
N GLU A 10 -59.99 21.91 43.07
CA GLU A 10 -60.85 22.05 41.88
C GLU A 10 -60.12 21.67 40.59
N TRP A 11 -60.92 21.11 39.68
CA TRP A 11 -60.52 20.53 38.40
C TRP A 11 -60.62 21.58 37.30
N THR A 12 -59.62 21.65 36.43
CA THR A 12 -59.80 22.12 35.05
C THR A 12 -59.06 21.19 34.09
N THR A 13 -59.82 20.65 33.17
CA THR A 13 -59.52 19.61 32.18
C THR A 13 -58.76 20.22 30.99
N VAL A 14 -57.61 19.61 30.63
CA VAL A 14 -56.91 19.41 29.31
C VAL A 14 -57.10 20.40 28.13
N PRO A 15 -56.04 20.64 27.31
CA PRO A 15 -55.61 19.69 26.27
C PRO A 15 -54.09 19.42 26.28
N SER A 16 -53.65 18.17 26.36
CA SER A 16 -53.33 17.29 25.22
C SER A 16 -52.22 17.81 24.30
N SER A 17 -50.95 17.56 24.67
CA SER A 17 -49.96 16.96 23.76
C SER A 17 -48.66 16.65 24.53
N PRO A 18 -48.30 15.39 24.77
CA PRO A 18 -46.91 15.07 25.02
C PRO A 18 -46.22 15.20 23.66
N ALA A 19 -45.39 16.24 23.49
CA ALA A 19 -44.40 16.26 22.43
C ALA A 19 -43.58 14.97 22.56
N LYS A 20 -43.89 14.00 21.71
CA LYS A 20 -43.09 12.81 21.52
C LYS A 20 -41.74 13.34 21.04
N VAL A 21 -40.76 13.39 21.93
CA VAL A 21 -39.37 13.34 21.54
C VAL A 21 -39.18 11.94 20.96
N THR A 22 -39.56 11.80 19.69
CA THR A 22 -39.08 10.69 18.89
C THR A 22 -37.59 10.91 18.82
N TRP A 23 -36.85 10.12 19.59
CA TRP A 23 -35.52 9.73 19.19
C TRP A 23 -35.68 9.18 17.78
N LEU A 24 -35.39 10.01 16.78
CA LEU A 24 -34.93 9.48 15.51
C LEU A 24 -33.69 8.68 15.91
N CYS A 25 -33.85 7.37 16.04
CA CYS A 25 -32.78 6.47 15.66
C CYS A 25 -32.43 6.89 14.24
N CYS A 26 -31.47 7.81 14.11
CA CYS A 26 -30.70 7.90 12.88
C CYS A 26 -30.14 6.50 12.71
N ASP A 27 -30.74 5.75 11.78
CA ASP A 27 -30.29 4.42 11.40
C ASP A 27 -28.77 4.47 11.25
N PHE A 28 -28.09 3.83 12.20
CA PHE A 28 -26.63 3.85 12.32
C PHE A 28 -25.96 3.28 11.05
N SER A 29 -26.74 2.54 10.25
CA SER A 29 -26.35 1.98 8.97
C SER A 29 -26.20 3.03 7.87
N THR A 30 -27.04 4.06 7.85
CA THR A 30 -27.09 5.06 6.75
C THR A 30 -26.06 6.17 6.92
N MET A 31 -25.61 6.44 8.15
CA MET A 31 -24.47 7.33 8.42
C MET A 31 -23.12 6.65 8.10
N SER A 32 -23.02 5.33 8.29
CA SER A 32 -21.82 4.55 7.98
C SER A 32 -21.46 4.55 6.49
N ALA A 33 -22.47 4.40 5.61
CA ALA A 33 -22.25 4.39 4.16
C ALA A 33 -21.83 5.76 3.58
N LYS A 34 -22.30 6.87 4.16
CA LYS A 34 -21.96 8.23 3.70
C LYS A 34 -20.62 8.73 4.24
N LEU A 35 -20.18 8.25 5.41
CA LEU A 35 -18.84 8.51 5.92
C LEU A 35 -17.76 7.79 5.08
N ASN A 36 -18.00 6.54 4.69
CA ASN A 36 -17.04 5.75 3.89
C ASN A 36 -16.67 6.37 2.54
N ALA A 37 -17.59 7.11 1.92
CA ALA A 37 -17.38 7.76 0.62
C ALA A 37 -16.54 9.06 0.72
N LEU A 38 -16.52 9.71 1.89
CA LEU A 38 -15.69 10.90 2.16
C LEU A 38 -14.34 10.54 2.79
N THR A 39 -14.14 9.28 3.18
CA THR A 39 -12.91 8.76 3.79
C THR A 39 -12.12 7.85 2.87
N SER A 40 -12.42 7.78 1.57
CA SER A 40 -11.59 6.97 0.66
C SER A 40 -10.23 7.63 0.48
N ASP A 41 -9.28 7.15 1.27
CA ASP A 41 -7.88 7.48 1.15
C ASP A 41 -7.30 6.74 -0.05
N SER A 42 -7.28 7.42 -1.20
CA SER A 42 -6.79 6.86 -2.47
C SER A 42 -5.36 6.34 -2.39
N TYR A 43 -4.56 6.79 -1.40
CA TYR A 43 -3.20 6.32 -1.18
C TYR A 43 -3.14 4.92 -0.56
N ILE A 44 -4.19 4.49 0.15
CA ILE A 44 -4.29 3.15 0.76
C ILE A 44 -5.00 2.17 -0.17
N GLU A 45 -5.70 2.63 -1.20
CA GLU A 45 -6.44 1.75 -2.10
C GLU A 45 -5.52 0.71 -2.78
N VAL A 46 -6.02 -0.52 -2.83
CA VAL A 46 -5.32 -1.61 -3.52
C VAL A 46 -5.29 -1.29 -5.01
N SER A 47 -4.08 -1.14 -5.56
CA SER A 47 -3.92 -0.82 -6.98
C SER A 47 -4.54 -1.88 -7.89
N GLN A 48 -4.72 -1.56 -9.17
CA GLN A 48 -5.20 -2.54 -10.16
C GLN A 48 -4.16 -3.64 -10.47
N TYR A 49 -2.91 -3.46 -10.04
CA TYR A 49 -1.86 -4.45 -10.28
C TYR A 49 -2.17 -5.76 -9.55
N ARG A 50 -1.98 -6.88 -10.26
CA ARG A 50 -2.16 -8.22 -9.71
C ARG A 50 -0.95 -9.06 -10.09
N ASP A 51 -0.36 -9.72 -9.09
CA ASP A 51 0.72 -10.67 -9.32
C ASP A 51 0.17 -11.90 -10.07
N GLN A 52 0.53 -12.02 -11.35
CA GLN A 52 0.12 -13.13 -12.22
C GLN A 52 0.66 -14.50 -11.77
N HIS A 53 1.68 -14.53 -10.91
CA HIS A 53 2.28 -15.76 -10.40
C HIS A 53 1.73 -16.15 -9.01
N PHE A 54 0.67 -15.49 -8.56
CA PHE A 54 0.00 -15.85 -7.31
C PHE A 54 -0.70 -17.22 -7.45
N LYS A 55 -0.44 -18.14 -6.51
CA LYS A 55 -0.93 -19.53 -6.58
C LYS A 55 -2.40 -19.74 -6.16
N GLY A 56 -3.12 -18.68 -5.78
CA GLY A 56 -4.52 -18.75 -5.35
C GLY A 56 -5.47 -18.05 -6.32
N ASN A 57 -6.75 -17.98 -5.98
CA ASN A 57 -7.72 -17.29 -6.82
C ASN A 57 -7.66 -15.76 -6.63
N ARG A 58 -8.33 -15.01 -7.53
CA ARG A 58 -8.33 -13.54 -7.51
C ARG A 58 -8.93 -12.97 -6.21
N TYR A 59 -9.95 -13.62 -5.67
CA TYR A 59 -10.60 -13.18 -4.43
C TYR A 59 -9.68 -13.33 -3.22
N GLU A 60 -8.96 -14.45 -3.12
CA GLU A 60 -7.94 -14.69 -2.10
C GLU A 60 -6.80 -13.68 -2.20
N GLN A 61 -6.32 -13.40 -3.42
CA GLN A 61 -5.28 -12.40 -3.62
C GLN A 61 -5.73 -11.03 -3.14
N GLU A 62 -6.94 -10.60 -3.50
CA GLU A 62 -7.50 -9.31 -3.06
C GLU A 62 -7.68 -9.25 -1.54
N LYS A 63 -8.16 -10.33 -0.93
CA LYS A 63 -8.28 -10.42 0.53
C LYS A 63 -6.92 -10.26 1.20
N LEU A 64 -5.88 -10.94 0.71
CA LEU A 64 -4.53 -10.82 1.25
C LEU A 64 -3.97 -9.40 1.07
N LEU A 65 -4.15 -8.78 -0.10
CA LEU A 65 -3.70 -7.40 -0.35
C LEU A 65 -4.34 -6.40 0.62
N LYS A 66 -5.63 -6.56 0.94
CA LYS A 66 -6.36 -5.71 1.91
C LYS A 66 -5.90 -5.90 3.36
N GLN A 67 -5.36 -7.07 3.69
CA GLN A 67 -4.97 -7.43 5.07
C GLN A 67 -3.45 -7.45 5.29
N SER A 68 -2.65 -7.25 4.24
CA SER A 68 -1.20 -7.44 4.29
C SER A 68 -0.45 -6.30 4.99
N ASN A 69 0.60 -6.62 5.72
CA ASN A 69 1.58 -5.67 6.24
C ASN A 69 2.86 -5.60 5.37
N THR A 70 2.83 -6.20 4.17
CA THR A 70 3.96 -6.25 3.24
C THR A 70 3.72 -5.30 2.07
N LEU A 71 4.72 -4.49 1.77
CA LEU A 71 4.75 -3.58 0.63
C LEU A 71 5.80 -4.04 -0.38
N TYR A 72 5.43 -3.99 -1.66
CA TYR A 72 6.37 -3.99 -2.76
C TYR A 72 6.89 -2.57 -2.97
N VAL A 73 8.21 -2.39 -3.06
CA VAL A 73 8.85 -1.10 -3.33
C VAL A 73 9.57 -1.20 -4.66
N GLY A 74 9.12 -0.43 -5.64
CA GLY A 74 9.67 -0.39 -6.99
C GLY A 74 10.37 0.92 -7.31
N ASN A 75 11.04 0.92 -8.47
CA ASN A 75 11.80 2.05 -8.99
C ASN A 75 13.03 2.47 -8.16
N LEU A 76 13.60 1.56 -7.35
CA LEU A 76 14.85 1.80 -6.64
C LEU A 76 16.06 1.88 -7.58
N SER A 77 17.17 2.44 -7.12
CA SER A 77 18.46 2.33 -7.82
C SER A 77 19.01 0.91 -7.65
N PHE A 78 19.84 0.44 -8.58
CA PHE A 78 20.61 -0.80 -8.39
C PHE A 78 21.67 -0.66 -7.30
N TYR A 79 22.01 0.58 -6.93
CA TYR A 79 22.97 0.91 -5.90
C TYR A 79 22.32 1.19 -4.53
N THR A 80 20.98 1.24 -4.46
CA THR A 80 20.28 1.46 -3.18
C THR A 80 20.53 0.27 -2.26
N THR A 81 21.00 0.56 -1.06
CA THR A 81 21.33 -0.42 -0.03
C THR A 81 20.14 -0.75 0.87
N GLU A 82 20.20 -1.88 1.58
CA GLU A 82 19.15 -2.28 2.52
C GLU A 82 19.03 -1.27 3.67
N GLU A 83 20.16 -0.74 4.13
CA GLU A 83 20.24 0.24 5.22
C GLU A 83 19.51 1.53 4.86
N GLN A 84 19.66 2.02 3.63
CA GLN A 84 18.95 3.21 3.15
C GLN A 84 17.43 2.98 3.06
N VAL A 85 17.00 1.79 2.62
CA VAL A 85 15.58 1.42 2.63
C VAL A 85 15.07 1.37 4.06
N HIS A 86 15.82 0.74 4.96
CA HIS A 86 15.45 0.66 6.38
C HIS A 86 15.29 2.06 6.98
N GLU A 87 16.27 2.95 6.84
CA GLU A 87 16.22 4.30 7.38
C GLU A 87 14.98 5.08 6.90
N LEU A 88 14.63 4.98 5.62
CA LEU A 88 13.45 5.66 5.08
C LEU A 88 12.15 5.06 5.62
N PHE A 89 12.01 3.73 5.58
CA PHE A 89 10.77 3.04 5.92
C PHE A 89 10.54 2.97 7.45
N SER A 90 11.59 3.02 8.27
CA SER A 90 11.48 3.13 9.72
C SER A 90 10.83 4.44 10.19
N LYS A 91 10.78 5.48 9.35
CA LYS A 91 10.08 6.75 9.69
C LYS A 91 8.56 6.57 9.82
N CYS A 92 8.00 5.53 9.23
CA CYS A 92 6.56 5.26 9.24
C CYS A 92 6.13 4.22 10.28
N GLY A 93 7.08 3.47 10.85
CA GLY A 93 6.85 2.48 11.89
C GLY A 93 7.91 1.38 11.91
N ASP A 94 7.69 0.36 12.75
CA ASP A 94 8.68 -0.68 12.98
C ASP A 94 8.73 -1.71 11.84
N VAL A 95 9.88 -1.78 11.18
CA VAL A 95 10.13 -2.72 10.09
C VAL A 95 10.50 -4.08 10.67
N LYS A 96 9.75 -5.11 10.29
CA LYS A 96 9.98 -6.49 10.71
C LYS A 96 11.05 -7.18 9.89
N ARG A 97 11.03 -6.98 8.56
CA ARG A 97 12.05 -7.48 7.64
C ARG A 97 12.05 -6.73 6.32
N ILE A 98 13.22 -6.68 5.70
CA ILE A 98 13.39 -6.19 4.32
C ILE A 98 13.89 -7.36 3.48
N ILE A 99 13.36 -7.51 2.26
CA ILE A 99 13.86 -8.48 1.29
C ILE A 99 14.24 -7.74 0.02
N ILE A 100 15.55 -7.64 -0.25
CA ILE A 100 16.06 -7.04 -1.47
C ILE A 100 15.75 -7.92 -2.68
N GLY A 101 15.21 -7.30 -3.73
CA GLY A 101 14.97 -7.92 -5.01
C GLY A 101 16.28 -8.13 -5.76
N LEU A 102 16.55 -9.36 -6.15
CA LEU A 102 17.79 -9.79 -6.78
C LEU A 102 17.57 -10.23 -8.22
N ASP A 103 18.59 -10.07 -9.04
CA ASP A 103 18.68 -10.70 -10.34
C ASP A 103 18.73 -12.23 -10.16
N LYS A 104 17.90 -12.97 -10.89
CA LYS A 104 17.81 -14.43 -10.78
C LYS A 104 19.14 -15.13 -11.07
N ILE A 105 19.95 -14.58 -11.98
CA ILE A 105 21.21 -15.14 -12.46
C ILE A 105 22.37 -14.55 -11.68
N LYS A 106 22.51 -13.21 -11.70
CA LYS A 106 23.68 -12.52 -11.13
C LYS A 106 23.65 -12.39 -9.61
N LYS A 107 22.47 -12.58 -9.00
CA LYS A 107 22.24 -12.40 -7.55
C LYS A 107 22.61 -11.00 -7.04
N THR A 108 22.59 -10.00 -7.91
CA THR A 108 22.79 -8.58 -7.59
C THR A 108 21.44 -7.88 -7.44
N ALA A 109 21.37 -6.77 -6.69
CA ALA A 109 20.15 -5.98 -6.58
C ALA A 109 19.60 -5.57 -7.96
N CYS A 110 18.30 -5.72 -8.17
CA CYS A 110 17.63 -5.41 -9.44
C CYS A 110 16.54 -4.34 -9.30
N GLY A 111 16.67 -3.46 -8.30
CA GLY A 111 15.90 -2.23 -8.20
C GLY A 111 14.46 -2.38 -7.69
N PHE A 112 14.20 -3.41 -6.89
CA PHE A 112 12.99 -3.48 -6.09
C PHE A 112 13.28 -4.16 -4.76
N CYS A 113 12.38 -4.04 -3.79
CA CYS A 113 12.43 -4.80 -2.56
C CYS A 113 11.02 -5.05 -2.01
N PHE A 114 10.94 -5.86 -0.97
CA PHE A 114 9.76 -6.00 -0.13
C PHE A 114 10.08 -5.47 1.27
N VAL A 115 9.16 -4.70 1.83
CA VAL A 115 9.22 -4.23 3.21
C VAL A 115 8.04 -4.80 3.97
N GLU A 116 8.29 -5.57 5.02
CA GLU A 116 7.25 -6.08 5.91
C GLU A 116 7.31 -5.32 7.24
N TYR A 117 6.18 -4.73 7.62
CA TYR A 117 5.99 -4.08 8.91
C TYR A 117 5.44 -5.05 9.95
N TYR A 118 5.60 -4.73 11.24
CA TYR A 118 4.90 -5.48 12.29
C TYR A 118 3.38 -5.27 12.23
N THR A 119 2.93 -4.05 11.96
CA THR A 119 1.50 -3.72 11.92
C THR A 119 1.06 -3.24 10.53
N ARG A 120 -0.23 -3.41 10.24
CA ARG A 120 -0.84 -2.89 9.00
C ARG A 120 -0.86 -1.36 8.99
N GLY A 121 -1.08 -0.73 10.15
CA GLY A 121 -1.15 0.74 10.26
C GLY A 121 0.17 1.41 9.84
N ASP A 122 1.31 0.83 10.21
CA ASP A 122 2.62 1.33 9.81
C ASP A 122 2.84 1.23 8.29
N ALA A 123 2.39 0.12 7.69
CA ALA A 123 2.42 -0.05 6.24
C ALA A 123 1.49 0.94 5.52
N GLU A 124 0.33 1.27 6.09
CA GLU A 124 -0.57 2.30 5.56
C GLU A 124 0.06 3.69 5.63
N ASN A 125 0.78 4.01 6.71
CA ASN A 125 1.54 5.25 6.82
C ASN A 125 2.64 5.33 5.74
N ALA A 126 3.34 4.24 5.46
CA ALA A 126 4.32 4.20 4.37
C ALA A 126 3.66 4.41 3.00
N MET A 127 2.48 3.80 2.76
CA MET A 127 1.70 4.04 1.53
C MET A 127 1.25 5.50 1.38
N ARG A 128 0.98 6.21 2.48
CA ARG A 128 0.59 7.63 2.48
C ARG A 128 1.76 8.58 2.28
N PHE A 129 2.84 8.38 3.04
CA PHE A 129 3.88 9.39 3.23
C PHE A 129 5.19 9.09 2.50
N VAL A 130 5.47 7.82 2.20
CA VAL A 130 6.71 7.38 1.53
C VAL A 130 6.46 7.06 0.05
N ASN A 131 5.25 6.65 -0.31
CA ASN A 131 4.91 6.44 -1.71
C ASN A 131 5.07 7.73 -2.53
N GLY A 132 5.83 7.68 -3.62
CA GLY A 132 6.08 8.84 -4.46
C GLY A 132 7.13 9.81 -3.92
N THR A 133 7.79 9.51 -2.80
CA THR A 133 8.95 10.31 -2.33
C THR A 133 10.23 9.88 -3.03
N ARG A 134 11.33 10.58 -2.72
CA ARG A 134 12.66 10.31 -3.30
C ARG A 134 13.48 9.36 -2.42
N LEU A 135 14.19 8.45 -3.07
CA LEU A 135 15.29 7.66 -2.50
C LEU A 135 16.39 7.53 -3.57
N ASP A 136 17.63 7.91 -3.26
CA ASP A 136 18.74 8.05 -4.22
C ASP A 136 18.34 8.84 -5.49
N ASP A 137 17.69 9.98 -5.30
CA ASP A 137 17.15 10.85 -6.36
C ASP A 137 16.07 10.24 -7.27
N ARG A 138 15.54 9.07 -6.90
CA ARG A 138 14.48 8.39 -7.65
C ARG A 138 13.16 8.46 -6.92
N ILE A 139 12.09 8.74 -7.66
CA ILE A 139 10.73 8.66 -7.14
C ILE A 139 10.36 7.18 -6.96
N ILE A 140 10.27 6.72 -5.72
CA ILE A 140 9.92 5.34 -5.41
C ILE A 140 8.41 5.14 -5.50
N ARG A 141 8.00 3.92 -5.85
CA ARG A 141 6.59 3.53 -5.88
C ARG A 141 6.37 2.36 -4.94
N THR A 142 5.46 2.51 -4.00
CA THR A 142 5.02 1.42 -3.14
C THR A 142 3.70 0.83 -3.64
N ASP A 143 3.48 -0.45 -3.36
CA ASP A 143 2.24 -1.16 -3.67
C ASP A 143 1.97 -2.22 -2.62
N TRP A 144 0.71 -2.57 -2.41
CA TRP A 144 0.36 -3.67 -1.53
C TRP A 144 0.85 -4.99 -2.11
N ASP A 145 1.43 -5.83 -1.25
CA ASP A 145 1.88 -7.15 -1.63
C ASP A 145 1.11 -8.23 -0.86
N ALA A 146 0.77 -9.36 -1.48
CA ALA A 146 -0.02 -10.42 -0.84
C ALA A 146 0.75 -11.22 0.23
N GLY A 147 2.01 -10.87 0.47
CA GLY A 147 2.91 -11.52 1.41
C GLY A 147 4.11 -12.14 0.70
N PHE A 148 5.27 -12.02 1.32
CA PHE A 148 6.49 -12.60 0.79
C PHE A 148 6.44 -14.13 0.80
N LYS A 149 6.88 -14.74 -0.30
CA LYS A 149 7.09 -16.18 -0.46
C LYS A 149 8.45 -16.40 -1.12
N GLU A 150 9.11 -17.49 -0.74
CA GLU A 150 10.41 -17.85 -1.29
C GLU A 150 10.36 -17.92 -2.82
N GLY A 151 11.39 -17.38 -3.47
CA GLY A 151 11.50 -17.22 -4.91
C GLY A 151 10.97 -15.89 -5.45
N ARG A 152 10.14 -15.14 -4.69
CA ARG A 152 9.63 -13.83 -5.12
C ARG A 152 10.70 -12.73 -5.07
N GLN A 153 11.80 -12.95 -4.36
CA GLN A 153 12.94 -12.03 -4.36
C GLN A 153 13.63 -11.96 -5.73
N TYR A 154 13.44 -12.93 -6.62
CA TYR A 154 14.10 -12.92 -7.92
C TYR A 154 13.29 -12.17 -8.98
N GLY A 155 13.99 -11.36 -9.77
CA GLY A 155 13.48 -10.78 -11.00
C GLY A 155 12.92 -11.83 -11.96
N ARG A 156 11.84 -11.47 -12.66
CA ARG A 156 11.11 -12.36 -13.59
C ARG A 156 11.38 -12.07 -15.07
N GLY A 157 12.30 -11.16 -15.37
CA GLY A 157 12.79 -10.90 -16.72
C GLY A 157 13.58 -12.08 -17.27
N LYS A 158 13.62 -12.21 -18.60
CA LYS A 158 14.32 -13.30 -19.30
C LYS A 158 15.83 -13.30 -19.01
N SER A 159 16.41 -12.12 -18.85
CA SER A 159 17.83 -11.89 -18.53
C SER A 159 18.16 -12.03 -17.04
N GLY A 160 17.16 -12.29 -16.18
CA GLY A 160 17.30 -12.43 -14.73
C GLY A 160 16.81 -11.21 -13.92
N GLY A 161 16.81 -10.01 -14.51
CA GLY A 161 16.36 -8.77 -13.87
C GLY A 161 14.83 -8.61 -13.82
N GLN A 162 14.33 -7.39 -13.62
CA GLN A 162 12.89 -7.11 -13.68
C GLN A 162 12.38 -7.14 -15.13
N VAL A 163 11.14 -7.61 -15.35
CA VAL A 163 10.49 -7.62 -16.68
C VAL A 163 10.44 -6.21 -17.29
N ARG A 164 10.24 -5.18 -16.46
CA ARG A 164 10.26 -3.77 -16.89
C ARG A 164 11.59 -3.38 -17.55
N ASP A 165 12.71 -3.87 -17.02
CA ASP A 165 14.05 -3.50 -17.49
C ASP A 165 14.44 -4.23 -18.81
N GLU A 166 13.66 -5.22 -19.24
CA GLU A 166 13.85 -5.88 -20.55
C GLU A 166 13.48 -4.96 -21.72
N TYR A 167 12.34 -4.29 -21.59
CA TYR A 167 11.69 -3.54 -22.68
C TYR A 167 11.93 -2.03 -22.64
N ARG A 168 12.66 -1.54 -21.62
CA ARG A 168 12.96 -0.12 -21.43
C ARG A 168 13.84 0.43 -22.56
N GLN A 169 13.46 1.55 -23.17
CA GLN A 169 14.21 2.14 -24.29
C GLN A 169 15.14 3.28 -23.86
N ASP A 170 14.78 4.00 -22.81
CA ASP A 170 15.58 5.07 -22.21
C ASP A 170 16.88 4.55 -21.58
N TYR A 171 17.87 5.42 -21.49
CA TYR A 171 19.11 5.17 -20.75
C TYR A 171 18.92 5.60 -19.30
N ASP A 172 19.20 4.71 -18.35
CA ASP A 172 19.20 5.04 -16.91
C ASP A 172 20.43 4.40 -16.26
N PRO A 173 21.43 5.19 -15.85
CA PRO A 173 22.67 4.68 -15.27
C PRO A 173 22.42 3.94 -13.94
N ALA A 174 21.43 4.38 -13.15
CA ALA A 174 21.04 3.72 -11.90
C ALA A 174 20.31 2.39 -12.13
N ARG A 175 20.00 2.04 -13.39
CA ARG A 175 19.40 0.77 -13.83
C ARG A 175 20.29 0.01 -14.82
N GLY A 176 21.60 0.25 -14.78
CA GLY A 176 22.57 -0.46 -15.61
C GLY A 176 22.61 -0.04 -17.09
N GLY A 177 22.05 1.12 -17.43
CA GLY A 177 22.09 1.72 -18.76
C GLY A 177 20.79 1.56 -19.54
N TYR A 178 20.86 1.05 -20.77
CA TYR A 178 19.67 0.77 -21.59
C TYR A 178 18.99 -0.54 -21.16
N GLY A 179 17.71 -0.69 -21.51
CA GLY A 179 17.03 -1.97 -21.37
C GLY A 179 17.68 -3.07 -22.21
N LYS A 180 17.48 -4.32 -21.80
CA LYS A 180 18.25 -5.48 -22.30
C LYS A 180 18.11 -5.72 -23.79
N LEU A 181 16.90 -5.60 -24.34
CA LEU A 181 16.67 -5.73 -25.77
C LEU A 181 17.41 -4.63 -26.55
N ALA A 182 17.32 -3.38 -26.09
CA ALA A 182 18.00 -2.25 -26.74
C ALA A 182 19.54 -2.36 -26.62
N GLN A 183 20.06 -2.94 -25.54
CA GLN A 183 21.49 -3.22 -25.38
C GLN A 183 21.95 -4.30 -26.37
N GLN A 184 21.16 -5.36 -26.57
CA GLN A 184 21.43 -6.42 -27.54
C GLN A 184 21.44 -5.88 -28.97
N HIS A 185 20.39 -5.14 -29.38
CA HIS A 185 20.34 -4.53 -30.71
C HIS A 185 21.56 -3.65 -31.00
N ARG A 186 21.93 -2.75 -30.07
CA ARG A 186 23.13 -1.90 -30.23
C ARG A 186 24.44 -2.67 -30.27
N SER A 187 24.53 -3.81 -29.57
CA SER A 187 25.72 -4.66 -29.63
C SER A 187 25.86 -5.38 -30.98
N THR A 188 24.74 -5.76 -31.59
CA THR A 188 24.71 -6.40 -32.92
C THR A 188 24.98 -5.40 -34.05
N GLU A 189 24.55 -4.14 -33.91
CA GLU A 189 24.76 -3.07 -34.89
C GLU A 189 26.17 -2.47 -34.90
N ARG A 190 27.04 -2.84 -33.94
CA ARG A 190 28.46 -2.48 -33.96
C ARG A 190 29.31 -3.67 -34.41
N PRO A 191 29.31 -4.09 -35.68
CA PRO A 191 30.33 -5.01 -36.16
C PRO A 191 31.67 -4.27 -36.18
N ASN A 192 32.67 -4.85 -35.52
CA ASN A 192 34.11 -4.57 -35.62
C ASN A 192 34.51 -3.29 -36.37
N SER A 193 34.72 -2.20 -35.63
CA SER A 193 35.66 -1.16 -36.07
C SER A 193 37.07 -1.68 -35.74
N PHE A 194 37.67 -2.36 -36.72
CA PHE A 194 39.13 -2.48 -36.82
C PHE A 194 39.66 -1.32 -37.67
#